data_AF-A0A2M8N538-F1
#
_entry.id   AF-A0A2M8N538-F1
#
_cell.length_a   1.000
_cell.length_b   1.000
_cell.length_c   1.000
_cell.angle_alpha   90.00
_cell.angle_beta   90.00
_cell.angle_gamma   90.00
#
_symmetry.space_group_name_H-M   'P 1'
#
loop_
_entity.id
_entity.type
_entity.pdbx_description
1 polymer ?
#
loop_
_entity_poly.entity_id
_entity_poly.type
_entity_poly.pdbx_seq_one_letter_code
_entity_poly.pdbx_strand_id
1 'polypeptide(L)'
;MMEDRYVLTLRLLFAFAIAALVFSSTVFAQRTVNVTPGFGTLNEAIDGDTTATGARVDSNTVYVLERDGIYILDGTIEHRGYHLQIVAADGDG
;
A
#
# COMPACT_ATOMS: atom_id res chain seq x y z
N MET A 1 44.71 25.81 -7.56
CA MET A 1 45.15 24.41 -7.33
C MET A 1 44.65 23.83 -6.01
N MET A 2 44.80 24.49 -4.85
CA MET A 2 44.26 23.96 -3.58
C MET A 2 42.73 24.18 -3.45
N GLU A 3 42.22 25.35 -3.84
CA GLU A 3 40.79 25.71 -3.83
C GLU A 3 39.92 24.83 -4.76
N ASP A 4 40.43 24.45 -5.94
CA ASP A 4 39.72 23.61 -6.91
C ASP A 4 39.39 22.22 -6.35
N ARG A 5 40.25 21.69 -5.46
CA ARG A 5 40.05 20.39 -4.81
C ARG A 5 38.91 20.45 -3.79
N TYR A 6 38.78 21.54 -3.04
CA TYR A 6 37.70 21.72 -2.07
C TYR A 6 36.33 21.85 -2.76
N VAL A 7 36.27 22.59 -3.87
CA VAL A 7 35.03 22.75 -4.65
C VAL A 7 34.61 21.41 -5.28
N LEU A 8 35.56 20.64 -5.80
CA LEU A 8 35.29 19.30 -6.35
C LEU A 8 34.81 18.34 -5.25
N THR A 9 35.46 18.31 -4.09
CA THR A 9 35.05 17.48 -2.94
C THR A 9 33.67 17.87 -2.43
N LEU A 10 33.36 19.17 -2.36
CA LEU A 10 32.04 19.64 -1.93
C LEU A 10 30.93 19.23 -2.90
N ARG A 11 31.19 19.28 -4.21
CA ARG A 11 30.24 18.82 -5.25
C ARG A 11 29.99 17.32 -5.14
N LEU A 12 31.03 16.53 -4.90
CA LEU A 12 30.91 15.07 -4.72
C LEU A 12 30.13 14.73 -3.45
N LEU A 13 30.37 15.43 -2.34
CA LEU A 13 29.61 15.25 -1.09
C LEU A 13 28.14 15.62 -1.27
N PHE A 14 27.85 16.71 -1.98
CA PHE A 14 26.48 17.14 -2.24
C PHE A 14 25.74 16.15 -3.16
N ALA A 15 26.40 15.65 -4.21
CA ALA A 15 25.86 14.61 -5.08
C ALA A 15 25.61 13.30 -4.32
N PHE A 16 26.53 12.91 -3.43
CA PHE A 16 26.37 11.74 -2.58
C PHE A 16 25.20 11.88 -1.60
N ALA A 17 25.02 13.06 -0.98
CA ALA A 17 23.90 13.33 -0.08
C ALA A 17 22.55 13.23 -0.80
N ILE A 18 22.45 13.77 -2.03
CA ILE A 18 21.23 13.63 -2.85
C ILE A 18 20.98 12.17 -3.20
N ALA A 19 22.01 11.44 -3.64
CA ALA A 19 21.88 10.02 -3.96
C ALA A 19 21.40 9.22 -2.73
N ALA A 20 22.03 9.40 -1.57
CA ALA A 20 21.65 8.73 -0.34
C ALA A 20 20.20 9.03 0.08
N LEU A 21 19.71 10.26 -0.13
CA LEU A 21 18.33 10.62 0.15
C LEU A 21 17.35 9.85 -0.76
N VAL A 22 17.64 9.77 -2.06
CA VAL A 22 16.79 9.06 -3.04
C VAL A 22 16.79 7.55 -2.79
N PHE A 23 17.89 6.97 -2.32
CA PHE A 23 17.96 5.54 -1.99
C PHE A 23 17.33 5.18 -0.64
N SER A 24 17.07 6.17 0.23
CA SER A 24 16.54 5.92 1.59
C SER A 24 15.01 5.73 1.64
N SER A 25 14.28 6.01 0.56
CA SER A 25 12.83 5.85 0.54
C SER A 25 12.43 4.39 0.31
N THR A 26 11.79 3.78 1.29
CA THR A 26 11.01 2.55 1.10
C THR A 26 9.74 2.90 0.32
N VAL A 27 9.66 2.49 -0.94
CA VAL A 27 8.42 2.60 -1.73
C VAL A 27 7.51 1.44 -1.32
N PHE A 28 6.39 1.75 -0.65
CA PHE A 28 5.34 0.76 -0.40
C PHE A 28 4.41 0.74 -1.61
N ALA A 29 4.42 -0.35 -2.37
CA ALA A 29 3.44 -0.58 -3.42
C ALA A 29 2.11 -1.00 -2.77
N GLN A 30 0.99 -0.51 -3.31
CA GLN A 30 -0.35 -0.91 -2.89
C GLN A 30 -0.62 -2.37 -3.29
N ARG A 31 -1.07 -3.19 -2.33
CA ARG A 31 -1.52 -4.57 -2.62
C ARG A 31 -3.00 -4.55 -2.97
N THR A 32 -3.37 -5.19 -4.07
CA THR A 32 -4.77 -5.27 -4.50
C THR A 32 -5.33 -6.67 -4.23
N VAL A 33 -6.54 -6.73 -3.67
CA VAL A 33 -7.32 -7.96 -3.48
C VAL A 33 -8.66 -7.79 -4.18
N ASN A 34 -8.86 -8.54 -5.28
CA ASN A 34 -10.15 -8.56 -5.96
C ASN A 34 -11.12 -9.45 -5.19
N VAL A 35 -12.31 -8.92 -4.88
CA VAL A 35 -13.32 -9.63 -4.09
C VAL A 35 -14.50 -9.99 -4.99
N THR A 36 -14.77 -11.29 -5.13
CA THR A 36 -15.93 -11.77 -5.88
C THR A 36 -17.24 -11.41 -5.16
N PRO A 37 -18.30 -10.97 -5.86
CA PRO A 37 -19.62 -10.72 -5.29
C PRO A 37 -20.20 -11.97 -4.61
N GLY A 38 -20.96 -11.76 -3.53
CA GLY A 38 -21.58 -12.85 -2.81
C GLY A 38 -21.98 -12.51 -1.37
N PHE A 39 -22.50 -13.51 -0.68
CA PHE A 39 -22.78 -13.45 0.75
C PHE A 39 -21.50 -13.74 1.55
N GLY A 40 -21.13 -12.85 2.46
CA GLY A 40 -19.97 -12.96 3.34
C GLY A 40 -18.61 -12.76 2.67
N THR A 41 -18.54 -12.68 1.33
CA THR A 41 -17.26 -12.68 0.60
C THR A 41 -16.35 -11.50 0.95
N LEU A 42 -16.92 -10.32 1.19
CA LEU A 42 -16.15 -9.15 1.62
C LEU A 42 -15.66 -9.26 3.06
N ASN A 43 -16.48 -9.79 3.97
CA ASN A 43 -16.08 -10.06 5.35
C ASN A 43 -14.92 -11.06 5.38
N GLU A 44 -15.07 -12.18 4.67
CA GLU A 44 -14.04 -13.23 4.57
C GLU A 44 -12.73 -12.69 3.98
N ALA A 45 -12.81 -11.88 2.91
CA ALA A 45 -11.62 -11.26 2.33
C ALA A 45 -10.91 -10.30 3.29
N ILE A 46 -11.66 -9.55 4.10
CA ILE A 46 -11.09 -8.61 5.08
C ILE A 46 -10.47 -9.35 6.26
N ASP A 47 -11.21 -10.27 6.88
CA ASP A 47 -10.79 -10.98 8.08
C ASP A 47 -9.67 -11.99 7.79
N GLY A 48 -9.74 -12.63 6.62
CA GLY A 48 -8.71 -13.56 6.14
C GLY A 48 -7.40 -12.90 5.73
N ASP A 49 -7.35 -11.58 5.56
CA ASP A 49 -6.13 -10.86 5.18
C ASP A 49 -5.23 -10.54 6.39
N THR A 50 -5.00 -11.56 7.20
CA THR A 50 -4.15 -11.54 8.38
C THR A 50 -3.11 -12.66 8.32
N THR A 51 -1.97 -12.46 8.98
CA THR A 51 -0.94 -13.48 9.18
C THR A 51 -1.39 -14.47 10.27
N ALA A 52 -0.64 -15.57 10.45
CA ALA A 52 -0.91 -16.52 11.53
C ALA A 52 -0.86 -15.91 12.95
N THR A 53 -0.24 -14.73 13.12
CA THR A 53 -0.20 -14.00 14.40
C THR A 53 -1.31 -12.95 14.52
N GLY A 54 -2.19 -12.82 13.53
CA GLY A 54 -3.27 -11.84 13.49
C GLY A 54 -2.86 -10.44 13.03
N ALA A 55 -1.59 -10.23 12.63
CA ALA A 55 -1.17 -8.98 12.00
C ALA A 55 -1.73 -8.91 10.57
N ARG A 56 -1.91 -7.71 10.01
CA ARG A 56 -2.28 -7.57 8.60
C ARG A 56 -1.20 -8.16 7.69
N VAL A 57 -1.61 -8.82 6.61
CA VAL A 57 -0.67 -9.27 5.56
C VAL A 57 0.03 -8.07 4.93
N ASP A 58 -0.72 -7.01 4.65
CA ASP A 58 -0.23 -5.71 4.17
C ASP A 58 -1.10 -4.59 4.76
N SER A 59 -0.47 -3.48 5.18
CA SER A 59 -1.17 -2.31 5.74
C SER A 59 -1.81 -1.42 4.68
N ASN A 60 -1.43 -1.59 3.42
CA ASN A 60 -1.88 -0.82 2.27
C ASN A 60 -2.69 -1.71 1.30
N THR A 61 -3.37 -2.76 1.80
CA THR A 61 -4.29 -3.56 1.00
C THR A 61 -5.49 -2.72 0.54
N VAL A 62 -5.85 -2.82 -0.74
CA VAL A 62 -7.11 -2.34 -1.31
C VAL A 62 -7.96 -3.50 -1.76
N TYR A 63 -9.20 -3.52 -1.27
CA TYR A 63 -10.23 -4.45 -1.70
C TYR A 63 -10.97 -3.87 -2.90
N VAL A 64 -10.84 -4.50 -4.04
CA VAL A 64 -11.49 -4.07 -5.29
C VAL A 64 -12.74 -4.91 -5.51
N LEU A 65 -13.88 -4.23 -5.53
CA LEU A 65 -15.18 -4.81 -5.79
C LEU A 65 -15.46 -4.77 -7.30
N GLU A 66 -16.00 -5.86 -7.82
CA GLU A 66 -16.49 -5.93 -9.19
C GLU A 66 -17.62 -4.90 -9.41
N ARG A 67 -17.67 -4.33 -10.62
CA ARG A 67 -18.80 -3.46 -11.02
C ARG A 67 -20.09 -4.25 -11.04
N ASP A 68 -21.16 -3.57 -10.62
CA ASP A 68 -22.52 -4.14 -10.51
C ASP A 68 -22.61 -5.39 -9.61
N GLY A 69 -21.57 -5.66 -8.83
CA GLY A 69 -21.50 -6.76 -7.87
C GLY A 69 -22.39 -6.50 -6.66
N ILE A 70 -23.12 -7.53 -6.22
CA ILE A 70 -23.90 -7.49 -4.98
C ILE A 70 -23.09 -8.18 -3.87
N TYR A 71 -22.80 -7.41 -2.82
CA TYR A 71 -22.05 -7.87 -1.66
C TYR A 71 -22.97 -7.83 -0.45
N ILE A 72 -23.33 -9.00 0.06
CA ILE A 72 -24.17 -9.11 1.26
C ILE A 72 -23.24 -9.43 2.42
N LEU A 73 -23.20 -8.56 3.41
CA LEU A 73 -22.37 -8.79 4.59
C LEU A 73 -22.99 -9.89 5.46
N ASP A 74 -22.18 -10.82 5.93
CA ASP A 74 -22.59 -11.86 6.89
C ASP A 74 -22.42 -11.41 8.36
N GLY A 75 -21.84 -10.23 8.55
CA GLY A 75 -21.59 -9.60 9.84
C GLY A 75 -21.19 -8.13 9.71
N THR A 76 -20.79 -7.53 10.82
CA THR A 76 -20.26 -6.14 10.82
C THR A 76 -18.79 -6.16 10.42
N ILE A 77 -18.36 -5.21 9.59
CA ILE A 77 -16.94 -4.94 9.34
C ILE A 77 -16.43 -4.00 10.43
N GLU A 78 -15.44 -4.44 11.19
CA GLU A 78 -14.76 -3.63 12.21
C GLU A 78 -13.25 -3.59 11.92
N HIS A 79 -12.67 -2.39 11.81
CA HIS A 79 -11.24 -2.22 11.60
C HIS A 79 -10.64 -1.36 12.72
N ARG A 80 -9.65 -1.91 13.45
CA ARG A 80 -8.93 -1.20 14.52
C ARG A 80 -7.44 -1.24 14.24
N GLY A 81 -6.78 -0.08 14.32
CA GLY A 81 -5.33 0.02 14.14
C GLY A 81 -4.84 -0.08 12.69
N TYR A 82 -5.74 -0.05 11.70
CA TYR A 82 -5.38 0.04 10.29
C TYR A 82 -6.42 0.83 9.48
N HIS A 83 -6.00 1.33 8.32
CA HIS A 83 -6.87 2.00 7.36
C HIS A 83 -7.48 0.96 6.41
N LEU A 84 -8.80 0.86 6.40
CA LEU A 84 -9.52 -0.01 5.48
C LEU A 84 -9.83 0.76 4.20
N GLN A 85 -9.41 0.21 3.05
CA GLN A 85 -9.65 0.80 1.74
C GLN A 85 -10.40 -0.19 0.84
N ILE A 86 -11.59 0.21 0.42
CA ILE A 86 -12.49 -0.56 -0.47
C ILE A 86 -12.85 0.35 -1.63
N VAL A 87 -12.69 -0.14 -2.86
CA VAL A 87 -12.97 0.61 -4.09
C VAL A 87 -13.75 -0.26 -5.07
N ALA A 88 -14.47 0.36 -6.00
CA ALA A 88 -14.97 -0.34 -7.18
C ALA A 88 -13.85 -0.51 -8.21
N ALA A 89 -13.93 -1.55 -9.04
CA ALA A 89 -13.05 -1.74 -10.18
C ALA A 89 -13.12 -0.56 -11.17
N ASP A 90 -11.99 -0.22 -11.80
CA ASP A 90 -11.85 0.90 -12.73
C ASP A 90 -12.77 0.81 -13.95
N GLY A 91 -13.51 1.86 -14.25
CA GLY A 91 -14.39 1.94 -15.42
C GLY A 91 -14.90 3.34 -15.70
N ASP A 92 -15.57 3.48 -16.85
CA ASP A 92 -15.88 4.79 -17.44
C ASP A 92 -17.06 5.54 -16.79
N GLY A 93 -17.80 4.88 -15.89
CA GLY A 93 -19.03 5.42 -15.28
C GLY A 93 -20.26 5.16 -16.13
#